data_AF-A0A5R1NVX9-F1
#
_entry.id   AF-A0A5R1NVX9-F1
#
_cell.length_a   1.000
_cell.length_b   1.000
_cell.length_c   1.000
_cell.angle_alpha   90.00
_cell.angle_beta   90.00
_cell.angle_gamma   90.00
#
_symmetry.space_group_name_H-M   'P 1'
#
loop_
_entity.id
_entity.type
_entity.pdbx_description
1 polymer ?
#
loop_
_entity_poly.entity_id
_entity_poly.type
_entity_poly.pdbx_seq_one_letter_code
_entity_poly.pdbx_strand_id
1 'polypeptide(L)'
;MAFGDRGRYKSLATAIYQLLPDFNPTIEAFPNAGTVAGFPKEAVVFHPTSNTSQLVWIEAGTWKWKLVVENHDGSSTVTDDPGDGPRSGDLPARWALGGTRRYFKGWLADDQPAEDERAKEYRASLSRVHVEDMLLRVERLLLT
;
A
#
# COMPACT_ATOMS: atom_id res chain seq x y z
N MET A 1 -7.89 -0.73 -24.04
CA MET A 1 -7.39 -1.23 -22.74
C MET A 1 -6.71 -2.55 -22.99
N ALA A 2 -5.41 -2.63 -22.73
CA ALA A 2 -4.62 -3.80 -23.09
C ALA A 2 -4.88 -4.95 -22.09
N PHE A 3 -5.36 -6.08 -22.59
CA PHE A 3 -5.49 -7.35 -21.84
C PHE A 3 -4.17 -7.84 -21.19
N GLY A 4 -3.03 -7.21 -21.48
CA GLY A 4 -1.70 -7.57 -20.97
C GLY A 4 -1.38 -7.11 -19.54
N ASP A 5 -2.16 -6.22 -18.93
CA ASP A 5 -1.88 -5.76 -17.55
C ASP A 5 -2.33 -6.78 -16.50
N ARG A 6 -3.46 -7.48 -16.73
CA ARG A 6 -4.03 -8.42 -15.75
C ARG A 6 -3.13 -9.62 -15.46
N GLY A 7 -2.38 -10.10 -16.47
CA GLY A 7 -1.37 -11.15 -16.27
C GLY A 7 -0.25 -10.70 -15.32
N ARG A 8 0.22 -9.46 -15.49
CA ARG A 8 1.25 -8.85 -14.64
C ARG A 8 0.75 -8.57 -13.23
N TYR A 9 -0.50 -8.13 -13.08
CA TYR A 9 -1.14 -7.96 -11.77
C TYR A 9 -1.26 -9.29 -11.02
N LYS A 10 -1.62 -10.38 -11.70
CA LYS A 10 -1.60 -11.73 -11.11
C LYS A 10 -0.20 -12.12 -10.65
N SER A 11 0.82 -11.94 -11.50
CA SER A 11 2.21 -12.24 -11.12
C SER A 11 2.66 -11.43 -9.91
N LEU A 12 2.30 -10.14 -9.86
CA LEU A 12 2.61 -9.28 -8.72
C LEU A 12 1.90 -9.72 -7.44
N ALA A 13 0.58 -9.97 -7.49
CA ALA A 13 -0.18 -10.45 -6.34
C ALA A 13 0.39 -11.76 -5.80
N THR A 14 0.66 -12.73 -6.68
CA THR A 14 1.29 -14.00 -6.29
C THR A 14 2.65 -13.78 -5.62
N ALA A 15 3.50 -12.91 -6.19
CA ALA A 15 4.81 -12.63 -5.63
C ALA A 15 4.73 -11.94 -4.26
N ILE A 16 3.81 -11.00 -4.08
CA ILE A 16 3.57 -10.35 -2.78
C ILE A 16 3.09 -11.39 -1.76
N TYR A 17 2.14 -12.25 -2.12
CA TYR A 17 1.65 -13.30 -1.23
C TYR A 17 2.75 -14.29 -0.83
N GLN A 18 3.65 -14.64 -1.75
CA GLN A 18 4.79 -15.49 -1.46
C GLN A 18 5.79 -14.85 -0.50
N LEU A 19 5.97 -13.52 -0.57
CA LEU A 19 6.86 -12.77 0.32
C LEU A 19 6.22 -12.50 1.69
N LEU A 20 4.93 -12.13 1.70
CA LEU A 20 4.13 -11.78 2.88
C LEU A 20 2.72 -12.36 2.74
N PRO A 21 2.50 -13.60 3.19
CA PRO A 21 1.17 -14.24 3.12
C PRO A 21 0.09 -13.48 3.91
N ASP A 22 0.49 -12.76 4.96
CA ASP A 22 -0.40 -11.98 5.83
C ASP A 22 -1.13 -10.85 5.08
N PHE A 23 -0.60 -10.40 3.94
CA PHE A 23 -1.13 -9.25 3.20
C PHE A 23 -2.26 -9.61 2.22
N ASN A 24 -2.45 -10.90 1.92
CA ASN A 24 -3.50 -11.45 1.06
C ASN A 24 -3.88 -10.57 -0.15
N PRO A 25 -2.96 -10.36 -1.11
CA PRO A 25 -3.15 -9.43 -2.21
C PRO A 25 -4.27 -9.88 -3.16
N THR A 26 -5.18 -8.97 -3.47
CA THR A 26 -6.29 -9.14 -4.40
C THR A 26 -6.09 -8.28 -5.64
N ILE A 27 -6.82 -8.59 -6.72
CA ILE A 27 -6.90 -7.73 -7.89
C ILE A 27 -8.31 -7.18 -7.93
N GLU A 28 -8.45 -5.89 -7.70
CA GLU A 28 -9.75 -5.26 -7.57
C GLU A 28 -10.00 -4.29 -8.71
N ALA A 29 -11.19 -4.43 -9.30
CA ALA A 29 -11.78 -3.37 -10.10
C ALA A 29 -12.46 -2.42 -9.11
N PHE A 30 -11.91 -1.22 -8.93
CA PHE A 30 -12.48 -0.28 -7.97
C PHE A 30 -13.82 0.25 -8.52
N PRO A 31 -14.97 -0.05 -7.88
CA PRO A 31 -16.27 0.42 -8.34
C PRO A 31 -16.42 1.95 -8.22
N ASN A 32 -15.51 2.59 -7.44
CA ASN A 32 -15.45 4.01 -7.15
C ASN A 32 -14.28 4.74 -7.83
N ALA A 33 -13.74 4.21 -8.94
CA ALA A 33 -12.80 4.96 -9.79
C ALA A 33 -13.36 6.33 -10.28
N GLY A 34 -14.65 6.60 -10.04
CA GLY A 34 -15.29 7.90 -10.25
C GLY A 34 -15.26 8.87 -9.05
N THR A 35 -14.98 8.46 -7.81
CA THR A 35 -14.96 9.36 -6.64
C THR A 35 -13.56 9.77 -6.19
N VAL A 36 -12.51 9.07 -6.64
CA VAL A 36 -11.12 9.52 -6.48
C VAL A 36 -10.52 9.78 -7.86
N ALA A 37 -10.51 11.06 -8.27
CA ALA A 37 -10.01 11.47 -9.57
C ALA A 37 -8.55 11.00 -9.77
N GLY A 38 -8.27 10.32 -10.89
CA GLY A 38 -6.93 9.85 -11.25
C GLY A 38 -6.59 8.42 -10.82
N PHE A 39 -7.52 7.66 -10.23
CA PHE A 39 -7.27 6.25 -9.92
C PHE A 39 -7.44 5.32 -11.14
N PRO A 40 -6.58 4.28 -11.28
CA PRO A 40 -6.67 3.30 -12.35
C PRO A 40 -7.96 2.46 -12.22
N LYS A 41 -8.44 1.90 -13.34
CA LYS A 41 -9.61 1.01 -13.33
C LYS A 41 -9.38 -0.30 -12.58
N GLU A 42 -8.12 -0.73 -12.47
CA GLU A 42 -7.72 -1.98 -11.81
C GLU A 42 -6.34 -1.79 -11.16
N ALA A 43 -6.17 -2.35 -9.97
CA ALA A 43 -4.90 -2.38 -9.26
C ALA A 43 -4.76 -3.70 -8.48
N VAL A 44 -3.53 -4.05 -8.14
CA VAL A 44 -3.24 -5.01 -7.07
C VAL A 44 -3.42 -4.29 -5.75
N VAL A 45 -4.23 -4.84 -4.87
CA VAL A 45 -4.56 -4.27 -3.57
C VAL A 45 -4.09 -5.23 -2.50
N PHE A 46 -3.50 -4.69 -1.45
CA PHE A 46 -3.23 -5.45 -0.24
C PHE A 46 -3.27 -4.51 0.95
N HIS A 47 -3.44 -5.08 2.14
CA HIS A 47 -3.71 -4.31 3.34
C HIS A 47 -2.55 -4.46 4.33
N PRO A 48 -1.62 -3.50 4.38
CA PRO A 48 -0.58 -3.49 5.42
C PRO A 48 -1.14 -3.48 6.84
N THR A 49 -2.31 -2.85 7.03
CA THR A 49 -3.08 -2.84 8.27
C THR A 49 -4.56 -2.87 7.95
N SER A 50 -5.42 -3.10 8.94
CA SER A 50 -6.89 -3.19 8.76
C SER A 50 -7.53 -1.95 8.15
N ASN A 51 -6.96 -0.77 8.38
CA ASN A 51 -7.46 0.52 7.89
C ASN A 51 -6.58 1.13 6.80
N THR A 52 -5.56 0.42 6.31
CA THR A 52 -4.67 0.93 5.26
C THR A 52 -4.63 -0.02 4.10
N SER A 53 -4.92 0.50 2.92
CA SER A 53 -4.85 -0.23 1.66
C SER A 53 -3.69 0.32 0.84
N GLN A 54 -2.83 -0.55 0.37
CA GLN A 54 -1.84 -0.22 -0.64
C GLN A 54 -2.31 -0.70 -2.00
N LEU A 55 -2.34 0.22 -2.96
CA LEU A 55 -2.72 -0.04 -4.34
C LEU A 55 -1.47 0.03 -5.21
N VAL A 56 -1.34 -0.92 -6.13
CA VAL A 56 -0.23 -0.99 -7.09
C VAL A 56 -0.77 -1.21 -8.51
N TRP A 57 -0.40 -0.34 -9.44
CA TRP A 57 -0.90 -0.39 -10.82
C TRP A 57 0.16 0.01 -11.83
N ILE A 58 -0.17 -0.12 -13.11
CA ILE A 58 0.66 0.36 -14.22
C ILE A 58 0.02 1.61 -14.81
N GLU A 59 0.82 2.67 -14.93
CA GLU A 59 0.45 3.89 -15.65
C GLU A 59 1.55 4.23 -16.65
N ALA A 60 1.17 4.44 -17.91
CA ALA A 60 2.10 4.75 -19.00
C ALA A 60 3.34 3.82 -19.05
N GLY A 61 3.15 2.52 -18.76
CA GLY A 61 4.21 1.51 -18.79
C GLY A 61 5.16 1.51 -17.59
N THR A 62 4.82 2.23 -16.52
CA THR A 62 5.59 2.31 -15.27
C THR A 62 4.72 1.84 -14.11
N TRP A 63 5.29 1.06 -13.19
CA TRP A 63 4.57 0.70 -11.97
C TRP A 63 4.42 1.91 -11.05
N LYS A 64 3.25 2.03 -10.43
CA LYS A 64 2.89 3.09 -9.49
C LYS A 64 2.27 2.45 -8.24
N TRP A 65 2.45 3.06 -7.08
CA TRP A 65 1.70 2.68 -5.88
C TRP A 65 1.19 3.90 -5.12
N LYS A 66 0.06 3.74 -4.42
CA LYS A 66 -0.48 4.71 -3.45
C LYS A 66 -0.95 3.99 -2.20
N LEU A 67 -0.95 4.72 -1.09
CA LEU A 67 -1.58 4.28 0.14
C LEU A 67 -2.87 5.06 0.35
N VAL A 68 -3.89 4.34 0.81
CA VAL A 68 -5.18 4.87 1.21
C VAL A 68 -5.38 4.48 2.66
N VAL A 69 -5.51 5.46 3.52
CA VAL A 69 -5.80 5.28 4.95
C VAL A 69 -7.25 5.64 5.18
N GLU A 70 -8.02 4.70 5.68
CA GLU A 70 -9.39 4.92 6.12
C GLU A 70 -9.39 5.51 7.53
N ASN A 71 -10.02 6.68 7.64
CA ASN A 71 -10.16 7.42 8.88
C ASN A 71 -11.44 6.97 9.60
N HIS A 72 -11.45 7.13 10.93
CA HIS A 72 -12.59 6.73 11.76
C HIS A 72 -13.88 7.50 11.44
N ASP A 73 -13.77 8.73 10.92
CA ASP A 73 -14.89 9.55 10.47
C ASP A 73 -15.50 9.07 9.13
N GLY A 74 -14.99 7.96 8.58
CA GLY A 74 -15.39 7.41 7.29
C GLY A 74 -14.78 8.12 6.08
N SER A 75 -13.92 9.12 6.30
CA SER A 75 -13.12 9.72 5.23
C SER A 75 -11.91 8.86 4.89
N SER A 76 -11.23 9.18 3.77
CA SER A 76 -9.99 8.51 3.41
C SER A 76 -8.91 9.53 3.07
N THR A 77 -7.71 9.30 3.59
CA THR A 77 -6.51 10.06 3.24
C THR A 77 -5.69 9.26 2.24
N VAL A 78 -5.32 9.88 1.13
CA VAL A 78 -4.52 9.25 0.08
C VAL A 78 -3.15 9.91 0.06
N THR A 79 -2.08 9.14 -0.10
CA THR A 79 -0.76 9.73 -0.32
C THR A 79 -0.76 10.59 -1.58
N ASP A 80 -0.29 11.84 -1.44
CA ASP A 80 -0.37 12.86 -2.49
C ASP A 80 0.28 12.38 -3.80
N ASP A 81 1.49 11.81 -3.72
CA ASP A 81 2.22 11.31 -4.88
C ASP A 81 2.29 9.77 -4.93
N PRO A 82 1.93 9.16 -6.08
CA PRO A 82 2.21 7.75 -6.28
C PRO A 82 3.72 7.54 -6.36
N GLY A 83 4.24 6.54 -5.66
CA GLY A 83 5.65 6.17 -5.81
C GLY A 83 5.92 5.70 -7.24
N ASP A 84 6.99 6.22 -7.86
CA ASP A 84 7.44 5.76 -9.18
C ASP A 84 8.25 4.48 -9.06
N GLY A 85 7.85 3.50 -9.88
CA GLY A 85 8.39 2.16 -9.86
C GLY A 85 9.21 1.80 -11.07
N PRO A 86 9.67 0.53 -11.10
CA PRO A 86 10.34 0.02 -12.26
C PRO A 86 9.40 0.00 -13.46
N ARG A 87 9.97 -0.24 -14.64
CA ARG A 87 9.17 -0.38 -15.86
C ARG A 87 8.27 -1.61 -15.74
N SER A 88 7.15 -1.57 -16.43
CA SER A 88 6.12 -2.62 -16.36
C SER A 88 6.53 -4.00 -16.89
N GLY A 89 7.76 -4.12 -17.44
CA GLY A 89 8.39 -5.39 -17.80
C GLY A 89 9.07 -6.10 -16.62
N ASP A 90 9.36 -5.38 -15.54
CA ASP A 90 10.00 -5.92 -14.34
C ASP A 90 8.95 -6.29 -13.29
N LEU A 91 9.19 -7.37 -12.54
CA LEU A 91 8.31 -7.78 -11.43
C LEU A 91 8.62 -6.91 -10.19
N PRO A 92 7.69 -6.05 -9.73
CA PRO A 92 8.05 -4.98 -8.81
C PRO A 92 7.76 -5.33 -7.35
N ALA A 93 7.60 -6.61 -6.99
CA ALA A 93 7.04 -7.02 -5.70
C ALA A 93 7.80 -6.43 -4.49
N ARG A 94 9.13 -6.50 -4.49
CA ARG A 94 9.96 -5.86 -3.45
C ARG A 94 9.82 -4.34 -3.47
N TRP A 95 9.83 -3.71 -4.64
CA TRP A 95 9.61 -2.28 -4.75
C TRP A 95 8.25 -1.85 -4.18
N ALA A 96 7.19 -2.63 -4.44
CA ALA A 96 5.87 -2.37 -3.91
C ALA A 96 5.87 -2.41 -2.38
N LEU A 97 6.54 -3.38 -1.77
CA LEU A 97 6.72 -3.43 -0.31
C LEU A 97 7.52 -2.24 0.25
N GLY A 98 8.30 -1.55 -0.58
CA GLY A 98 8.95 -0.28 -0.22
C GLY A 98 7.95 0.82 0.18
N GLY A 99 6.76 0.85 -0.43
CA GLY A 99 5.67 1.75 -0.04
C GLY A 99 5.16 1.45 1.36
N THR A 100 4.94 0.17 1.66
CA THR A 100 4.57 -0.28 3.00
C THR A 100 5.61 0.09 4.05
N ARG A 101 6.90 -0.13 3.73
CA ARG A 101 8.01 0.27 4.62
C ARG A 101 7.97 1.77 4.91
N ARG A 102 7.78 2.59 3.87
CA ARG A 102 7.71 4.05 4.02
C ARG A 102 6.56 4.45 4.94
N TYR A 103 5.40 3.82 4.80
CA TYR A 103 4.24 4.04 5.67
C TYR A 103 4.58 3.76 7.14
N PHE A 104 5.05 2.56 7.45
CA PHE A 104 5.35 2.18 8.83
C PHE A 104 6.44 3.06 9.46
N LYS A 105 7.45 3.46 8.67
CA LYS A 105 8.46 4.40 9.16
C LYS A 105 7.88 5.78 9.45
N GLY A 106 7.01 6.29 8.58
CA GLY A 106 6.31 7.55 8.82
C GLY A 106 5.45 7.46 10.09
N TRP A 107 4.64 6.41 10.19
CA TRP A 107 3.78 6.15 11.34
C TRP A 107 4.57 6.11 12.67
N LEU A 108 5.73 5.43 12.69
CA LEU A 108 6.59 5.35 13.88
C LEU A 108 7.38 6.64 14.15
N ALA A 109 7.75 7.40 13.12
CA ALA A 109 8.49 8.66 13.25
C ALA A 109 7.59 9.82 13.72
N ASP A 110 6.32 9.80 13.32
CA ASP A 110 5.31 10.75 13.78
C ASP A 110 4.95 10.52 15.26
N ASP A 111 5.49 9.49 15.92
CA ASP A 111 5.39 9.26 17.37
C ASP A 111 6.25 10.25 18.20
N GLN A 112 6.27 11.52 17.79
CA GLN A 112 6.32 12.58 18.78
C GLN A 112 5.04 12.48 19.63
N PRO A 113 5.13 12.53 20.96
CA PRO A 113 3.97 12.75 21.81
C PRO A 113 3.49 14.19 21.64
N ALA A 114 3.00 14.54 20.45
CA ALA A 114 2.36 15.82 20.22
C ALA A 114 1.01 15.81 20.94
N GLU A 115 0.74 16.91 21.60
CA GLU A 115 -0.34 17.16 22.55
C GLU A 115 -1.77 17.11 21.94
N ASP A 116 -1.92 16.55 20.73
CA ASP A 116 -3.18 16.46 20.00
C ASP A 116 -3.94 15.17 20.32
N GLU A 117 -5.05 15.29 21.05
CA GLU A 117 -6.00 14.19 21.27
C GLU A 117 -6.48 13.54 19.96
N ARG A 118 -6.54 14.32 18.86
CA ARG A 118 -6.85 13.80 17.52
C ARG A 118 -5.81 12.80 17.00
N ALA A 119 -4.51 13.08 17.18
CA ALA A 119 -3.45 12.17 16.73
C ALA A 119 -3.48 10.84 17.52
N LYS A 120 -3.92 10.87 18.78
CA LYS A 120 -4.15 9.67 19.59
C LYS A 120 -5.35 8.86 19.11
N GLU A 121 -6.44 9.52 18.71
CA GLU A 121 -7.63 8.85 18.15
C GLU A 121 -7.34 8.17 16.79
N TYR A 122 -6.60 8.83 15.89
CA TYR A 122 -6.18 8.23 14.61
C TYR A 122 -5.25 7.00 14.79
N ARG A 123 -4.48 6.95 15.88
CA ARG A 123 -3.57 5.83 16.21
C ARG A 123 -4.21 4.73 17.04
N ALA A 124 -5.37 4.97 17.65
CA ALA A 124 -6.00 4.10 18.64
C ALA A 124 -6.36 2.69 18.12
N SER A 125 -6.43 2.48 16.79
CA SER A 125 -6.74 1.18 16.19
C SER A 125 -5.49 0.31 15.89
N LEU A 126 -4.28 0.87 15.92
CA LEU A 126 -3.05 0.15 15.59
C LEU A 126 -2.10 0.13 16.79
N SER A 127 -1.78 -1.08 17.28
CA SER A 127 -0.76 -1.20 18.32
C SER A 127 0.62 -0.92 17.71
N ARG A 128 1.41 -0.08 18.38
CA ARG A 128 2.81 0.21 17.99
C ARG A 128 3.61 -1.09 17.77
N VAL A 129 3.40 -2.08 18.64
CA VAL A 129 4.01 -3.41 18.56
C VAL A 129 3.70 -4.11 17.24
N HIS A 130 2.46 -4.02 16.75
CA HIS A 130 2.08 -4.60 15.45
C HIS A 130 2.80 -3.90 14.30
N VAL A 131 2.85 -2.56 14.31
CA VAL A 131 3.54 -1.77 13.28
C VAL A 131 5.05 -2.06 13.26
N GLU A 132 5.68 -2.20 14.43
CA GLU A 132 7.09 -2.56 14.56
C GLU A 132 7.37 -3.98 14.04
N ASP A 133 6.55 -4.98 14.38
CA ASP A 133 6.70 -6.35 13.86
C ASP A 133 6.55 -6.40 12.34
N MET A 134 5.53 -5.72 11.79
CA MET A 134 5.32 -5.65 10.34
C MET A 134 6.45 -4.92 9.62
N LEU A 135 6.95 -3.80 10.17
CA LEU A 135 8.10 -3.11 9.61
C LEU A 135 9.33 -4.03 9.56
N LEU A 136 9.62 -4.76 10.63
CA LEU A 136 10.76 -5.69 10.68
C LEU A 136 10.64 -6.79 9.63
N ARG A 137 9.44 -7.36 9.44
CA ARG A 137 9.20 -8.36 8.38
C ARG A 137 9.44 -7.79 7.00
N VAL A 138 8.89 -6.61 6.71
CA VAL A 138 9.09 -5.92 5.42
C VAL A 138 10.57 -5.60 5.20
N GLU A 139 11.29 -5.08 6.21
CA GLU A 139 12.70 -4.74 6.08
C GLU A 139 13.58 -5.95 5.79
N ARG A 140 13.33 -7.10 6.42
CA ARG A 140 14.05 -8.34 6.13
C ARG A 140 13.91 -8.78 4.67
N LEU A 141 12.72 -8.62 4.10
CA LEU A 141 12.44 -8.98 2.70
C LEU A 141 13.07 -8.03 1.69
N LEU A 142 13.33 -6.78 2.08
CA LEU A 142 13.98 -5.79 1.22
C LEU A 142 15.51 -5.85 1.26
N LEU A 143 16.10 -6.46 2.29
CA LEU A 143 17.54 -6.63 2.47
C LEU A 143 18.09 -7.94 1.87
N THR A 144 17.20 -8.83 1.43
CA THR A 144 17.52 -10.07 0.69
C THR A 144 17.32 -9.87 -0.81
#